data_AF-A0A8J9ZHG4-F1
#
_entry.id   AF-A0A8J9ZHG4-F1
#
_cell.length_a   1.000
_cell.length_b   1.000
_cell.length_c   1.000
_cell.angle_alpha   90.00
_cell.angle_beta   90.00
_cell.angle_gamma   90.00
#
_symmetry.space_group_name_H-M   'P 1'
#
loop_
_entity.id
_entity.type
_entity.pdbx_description
1 polymer ?
#
loop_
_entity_poly.entity_id
_entity_poly.type
_entity_poly.pdbx_seq_one_letter_code
_entity_poly.pdbx_strand_id
1 'polypeptide(L)'
;MYKIKSHAITFAKVMTEAHPEAKNLFMYRNGMKMVESSIRLNYGGCKKDYHAWVKAMKTTRKTKREYYEENLDLMPEFYFIFGDDPKLETSCRDAHQVYYYMTFWQGAMQTALDLHREDPEHFFHAVINYRALADRKEEAYLEMMEKLGVTLDLDDTENREALAKVFRKDSQSGTVISSHKKEEKENWKPHADVWLGEWERGIFENIFKRTKLEINDPAFVFPNTIF
;
A
#
# COMPACT_ATOMS: atom_id res chain seq x y z
N MET A 1 -9.05 4.88 -6.02
CA MET A 1 -8.12 3.72 -5.88
C MET A 1 -7.00 4.13 -4.92
N TYR A 2 -7.08 3.75 -3.65
CA TYR A 2 -6.09 4.09 -2.63
C TYR A 2 -4.92 3.09 -2.70
N LYS A 3 -3.98 3.32 -3.61
CA LYS A 3 -2.75 2.53 -3.74
C LYS A 3 -1.56 3.35 -3.28
N ILE A 4 -0.59 2.70 -2.65
CA ILE A 4 0.72 3.32 -2.39
C ILE A 4 1.32 3.65 -3.76
N LYS A 5 1.58 4.93 -4.00
CA LYS A 5 2.31 5.42 -5.15
C LYS A 5 3.62 5.94 -4.59
N SER A 6 4.69 5.21 -4.75
CA SER A 6 5.98 5.58 -4.16
C SER A 6 6.50 6.92 -4.72
N HIS A 7 6.23 7.22 -6.00
CA HIS A 7 6.47 8.55 -6.58
C HIS A 7 5.73 9.68 -5.87
N ALA A 8 4.62 9.40 -5.16
CA ALA A 8 3.91 10.43 -4.41
C ALA A 8 4.74 10.96 -3.24
N ILE A 9 5.66 10.17 -2.68
CA ILE A 9 6.59 10.63 -1.66
C ILE A 9 7.59 11.63 -2.27
N THR A 10 8.12 11.32 -3.46
CA THR A 10 8.96 12.25 -4.22
C THR A 10 8.22 13.53 -4.58
N PHE A 11 6.96 13.43 -5.04
CA PHE A 11 6.14 14.61 -5.31
C PHE A 11 5.85 15.42 -4.06
N ALA A 12 5.59 14.78 -2.90
CA ALA A 12 5.41 15.49 -1.64
C ALA A 12 6.67 16.30 -1.28
N LYS A 13 7.86 15.74 -1.48
CA LYS A 13 9.12 16.47 -1.28
C LYS A 13 9.22 17.70 -2.18
N VAL A 14 9.06 17.51 -3.49
CA VAL A 14 9.12 18.63 -4.46
C VAL A 14 8.04 19.68 -4.18
N MET A 15 6.82 19.26 -3.83
CA MET A 15 5.73 20.17 -3.49
C MET A 15 6.03 20.98 -2.23
N THR A 16 6.62 20.37 -1.21
CA THR A 16 6.99 21.07 0.04
C THR A 16 8.10 22.09 -0.21
N GLU A 17 9.06 21.76 -1.08
CA GLU A 17 10.13 22.67 -1.49
C GLU A 17 9.59 23.86 -2.31
N ALA A 18 8.62 23.63 -3.19
CA ALA A 18 8.01 24.66 -4.03
C ALA A 18 6.96 25.51 -3.29
N HIS A 19 6.24 24.91 -2.34
CA HIS A 19 5.11 25.48 -1.60
C HIS A 19 5.23 25.10 -0.12
N PRO A 20 6.01 25.85 0.68
CA PRO A 20 6.21 25.56 2.10
C PRO A 20 4.92 25.58 2.94
N GLU A 21 3.86 26.21 2.44
CA GLU A 21 2.52 26.21 3.05
C GLU A 21 1.75 24.89 2.85
N ALA A 22 2.19 24.05 1.92
CA ALA A 22 1.51 22.80 1.60
C ALA A 22 1.56 21.83 2.78
N LYS A 23 0.42 21.16 3.03
CA LYS A 23 0.29 20.17 4.10
C LYS A 23 0.35 18.77 3.53
N ASN A 24 1.38 18.00 3.89
CA ASN A 24 1.44 16.58 3.49
C ASN A 24 0.76 15.68 4.53
N LEU A 25 -0.09 14.80 4.00
CA LEU A 25 -0.70 13.69 4.71
C LEU A 25 -0.02 12.39 4.25
N PHE A 26 0.47 11.58 5.18
CA PHE A 26 0.95 10.24 4.89
C PHE A 26 -0.08 9.20 5.32
N MET A 27 -0.62 8.46 4.35
CA MET A 27 -1.50 7.32 4.63
C MET A 27 -0.78 6.02 4.29
N TYR A 28 -0.77 5.08 5.24
CA TYR A 28 -0.15 3.78 5.05
C TYR A 28 -1.04 2.64 5.55
N ARG A 29 -0.68 1.42 5.19
CA ARG A 29 -1.35 0.18 5.60
C ARG A 29 -0.30 -0.86 5.95
N ASN A 30 -0.68 -1.82 6.80
CA ASN A 30 0.11 -3.04 7.03
C ASN A 30 0.58 -3.65 5.69
N GLY A 31 1.88 -3.98 5.61
CA GLY A 31 2.53 -4.43 4.40
C GLY A 31 1.90 -5.69 3.82
N MET A 32 1.65 -6.72 4.65
CA MET A 32 0.99 -7.95 4.21
C MET A 32 -0.40 -7.66 3.63
N LYS A 33 -1.17 -6.80 4.30
CA LYS A 33 -2.53 -6.45 3.84
C LYS A 33 -2.52 -5.61 2.55
N MET A 34 -1.51 -4.76 2.36
CA MET A 34 -1.32 -3.99 1.13
C MET A 34 -0.93 -4.90 -0.04
N VAL A 35 0.06 -5.79 0.17
CA VAL A 35 0.49 -6.79 -0.80
C VAL A 35 -0.66 -7.70 -1.19
N GLU A 36 -1.40 -8.21 -0.20
CA GLU A 36 -2.56 -9.10 -0.43
C GLU A 36 -3.61 -8.40 -1.29
N SER A 37 -3.94 -7.16 -0.97
CA SER A 37 -4.89 -6.36 -1.74
C SER A 37 -4.43 -6.16 -3.18
N SER A 38 -3.13 -6.00 -3.41
CA SER A 38 -2.56 -5.78 -4.74
C SER A 38 -2.54 -7.06 -5.57
N ILE A 39 -2.15 -8.18 -4.95
CA ILE A 39 -2.19 -9.51 -5.56
C ILE A 39 -3.62 -9.89 -5.95
N ARG A 40 -4.60 -9.68 -5.07
CA ARG A 40 -6.01 -9.95 -5.40
C ARG A 40 -6.49 -9.22 -6.64
N LEU A 41 -6.08 -7.96 -6.82
CA LEU A 41 -6.41 -7.21 -8.03
C LEU A 41 -5.77 -7.82 -9.28
N ASN A 42 -4.51 -8.26 -9.21
CA ASN A 42 -3.82 -8.89 -10.34
C ASN A 42 -4.46 -10.22 -10.77
N TYR A 43 -5.02 -10.97 -9.81
CA TYR A 43 -5.71 -12.23 -10.07
C TYR A 43 -7.25 -12.09 -10.09
N GLY A 44 -7.77 -10.87 -10.28
CA GLY A 44 -9.22 -10.63 -10.43
C GLY A 44 -10.08 -11.13 -9.27
N GLY A 45 -9.53 -11.22 -8.05
CA GLY A 45 -10.22 -11.81 -6.90
C GLY A 45 -10.31 -13.34 -6.90
N CYS A 46 -9.72 -14.03 -7.87
CA CYS A 46 -9.71 -15.49 -7.95
C CYS A 46 -8.59 -16.13 -7.14
N LYS A 47 -8.92 -16.64 -5.94
CA LYS A 47 -7.95 -17.31 -5.05
C LYS A 47 -7.31 -18.55 -5.69
N LYS A 48 -8.07 -19.27 -6.50
CA LYS A 48 -7.62 -20.49 -7.18
C LYS A 48 -6.47 -20.18 -8.15
N ASP A 49 -6.57 -19.09 -8.91
CA ASP A 49 -5.56 -18.70 -9.88
C ASP A 49 -4.28 -18.25 -9.18
N TYR A 50 -4.44 -17.49 -8.10
CA TYR A 50 -3.31 -17.16 -7.22
C TYR A 50 -2.65 -18.42 -6.64
N HIS A 51 -3.40 -19.37 -6.08
CA HIS A 51 -2.84 -20.63 -5.57
C HIS A 51 -2.17 -21.48 -6.66
N ALA A 52 -2.74 -21.52 -7.86
CA ALA A 52 -2.13 -22.20 -9.00
C ALA A 52 -0.79 -21.54 -9.37
N TRP A 53 -0.74 -20.21 -9.37
CA TRP A 53 0.50 -19.44 -9.56
C TRP A 53 1.52 -19.71 -8.46
N VAL A 54 1.14 -19.66 -7.18
CA VAL A 54 2.03 -19.97 -6.04
C VAL A 54 2.58 -21.39 -6.16
N LYS A 55 1.73 -22.37 -6.48
CA LYS A 55 2.14 -23.76 -6.70
C LYS A 55 3.11 -23.86 -7.86
N ALA A 56 2.86 -23.16 -8.97
CA ALA A 56 3.77 -23.12 -10.10
C ALA A 56 5.12 -22.55 -9.69
N MET A 57 5.16 -21.40 -9.00
CA MET A 57 6.39 -20.76 -8.52
C MET A 57 7.20 -21.66 -7.59
N LYS A 58 6.53 -22.36 -6.65
CA LYS A 58 7.17 -23.31 -5.73
C LYS A 58 7.70 -24.57 -6.43
N THR A 59 7.10 -24.98 -7.55
CA THR A 59 7.44 -26.21 -8.26
C THR A 59 8.29 -26.00 -9.52
N THR A 60 8.47 -24.75 -9.96
CA THR A 60 9.26 -24.45 -11.16
C THR A 60 10.72 -24.88 -11.00
N ARG A 61 11.14 -25.82 -11.87
CA ARG A 61 12.55 -26.20 -12.07
C ARG A 61 13.34 -25.05 -12.69
N LYS A 62 14.65 -25.04 -12.44
CA LYS A 62 15.68 -24.07 -12.89
C LYS A 62 15.48 -23.55 -14.33
N THR A 63 15.03 -24.38 -15.26
CA THR A 63 14.87 -24.06 -16.69
C THR A 63 13.73 -23.07 -17.02
N LYS A 64 12.60 -23.13 -16.31
CA LYS A 64 11.52 -22.13 -16.49
C LYS A 64 11.92 -20.78 -15.89
N ARG A 65 12.83 -20.80 -14.93
CA ARG A 65 13.38 -19.64 -14.24
C ARG A 65 14.45 -18.95 -15.10
N GLU A 66 15.32 -19.73 -15.76
CA GLU A 66 16.21 -19.25 -16.82
C GLU A 66 15.41 -18.63 -17.99
N TYR A 67 14.27 -19.21 -18.37
CA TYR A 67 13.39 -18.60 -19.37
C TYR A 67 12.83 -17.23 -18.94
N TYR A 68 12.43 -17.06 -17.67
CA TYR A 68 12.01 -15.73 -17.19
C TYR A 68 13.19 -14.76 -17.05
N GLU A 69 14.42 -15.24 -16.78
CA GLU A 69 15.66 -14.44 -16.76
C GLU A 69 16.03 -13.92 -18.15
N GLU A 70 15.96 -14.78 -19.17
CA GLU A 70 16.25 -14.46 -20.58
C GLU A 70 15.17 -13.59 -21.23
N ASN A 71 14.03 -13.40 -20.56
CA ASN A 71 12.90 -12.60 -21.04
C ASN A 71 12.52 -11.51 -20.03
N LEU A 72 13.45 -11.08 -19.16
CA LEU A 72 13.24 -9.97 -18.21
C LEU A 72 12.92 -8.65 -18.93
N ASP A 73 13.42 -8.48 -20.13
CA ASP A 73 13.13 -7.41 -21.10
C ASP A 73 11.69 -7.46 -21.64
N LEU A 74 11.03 -8.63 -21.59
CA LEU A 74 9.59 -8.77 -21.88
C LEU A 74 8.72 -8.61 -20.63
N MET A 75 9.31 -8.63 -19.44
CA MET A 75 8.58 -8.24 -18.24
C MET A 75 8.33 -6.73 -18.33
N PRO A 76 7.07 -6.28 -18.18
CA PRO A 76 6.78 -4.86 -18.24
C PRO A 76 7.67 -4.06 -17.28
N GLU A 77 8.17 -2.90 -17.71
CA GLU A 77 9.06 -2.01 -16.95
C GLU A 77 8.55 -1.68 -15.52
N PHE A 78 7.28 -1.93 -15.21
CA PHE A 78 6.75 -1.79 -13.85
C PHE A 78 7.16 -2.91 -12.86
N TYR A 79 7.96 -3.91 -13.27
CA TYR A 79 8.54 -4.91 -12.35
C TYR A 79 9.87 -4.47 -11.72
N PHE A 80 10.40 -3.28 -12.08
CA PHE A 80 11.57 -2.71 -11.40
C PHE A 80 11.24 -2.43 -9.94
N ILE A 81 11.94 -3.16 -9.08
CA ILE A 81 11.90 -3.08 -7.62
C ILE A 81 12.02 -1.63 -7.20
N PHE A 82 11.28 -1.24 -6.17
CA PHE A 82 11.56 0.03 -5.53
C PHE A 82 12.97 -0.03 -4.93
N GLY A 83 13.88 0.71 -5.56
CA GLY A 83 15.31 0.64 -5.36
C GLY A 83 15.98 -0.10 -6.52
N ASP A 84 16.41 0.66 -7.53
CA ASP A 84 17.58 0.35 -8.36
C ASP A 84 18.87 0.29 -7.51
N ASP A 85 18.79 -0.19 -6.27
CA ASP A 85 19.94 -0.40 -5.42
C ASP A 85 20.66 -1.65 -5.94
N PRO A 86 21.88 -1.53 -6.47
CA PRO A 86 22.65 -2.67 -6.95
C PRO A 86 22.89 -3.72 -5.85
N LYS A 87 22.75 -3.35 -4.56
CA LYS A 87 22.81 -4.27 -3.41
C LYS A 87 21.60 -5.20 -3.32
N LEU A 88 20.52 -4.91 -4.04
CA LEU A 88 19.33 -5.73 -4.16
C LEU A 88 19.31 -6.51 -5.46
N GLU A 89 20.49 -7.01 -5.91
CA GLU A 89 20.57 -8.09 -6.90
C GLU A 89 19.59 -9.19 -6.49
N THR A 90 18.43 -9.14 -7.13
CA THR A 90 17.31 -9.96 -6.71
C THR A 90 17.61 -11.30 -7.30
N SER A 91 18.00 -12.22 -6.42
CA SER A 91 18.17 -13.61 -6.83
C SER A 91 16.91 -14.00 -7.60
N CYS A 92 17.08 -14.60 -8.75
CA CYS A 92 15.98 -15.05 -9.59
C CYS A 92 15.04 -16.05 -8.87
N ARG A 93 15.33 -16.50 -7.64
CA ARG A 93 14.39 -17.25 -6.78
C ARG A 93 13.28 -16.36 -6.23
N ASP A 94 13.58 -15.08 -6.05
CA ASP A 94 12.73 -14.12 -5.35
C ASP A 94 12.06 -13.13 -6.31
N ALA A 95 12.40 -13.15 -7.61
CA ALA A 95 11.84 -12.27 -8.63
C ALA A 95 10.38 -12.64 -9.00
N HIS A 96 9.43 -12.35 -8.11
CA HIS A 96 8.01 -12.62 -8.33
C HIS A 96 7.10 -11.56 -7.68
N GLN A 97 5.84 -11.47 -8.12
CA GLN A 97 4.91 -10.37 -7.76
C GLN A 97 4.84 -10.05 -6.25
N VAL A 98 4.83 -11.06 -5.38
CA VAL A 98 4.83 -10.86 -3.92
C VAL A 98 6.07 -10.09 -3.44
N TYR A 99 7.26 -10.49 -3.90
CA TYR A 99 8.53 -9.85 -3.55
C TYR A 99 8.57 -8.40 -4.05
N TYR A 100 8.08 -8.18 -5.27
CA TYR A 100 7.93 -6.83 -5.84
C TYR A 100 7.08 -5.93 -4.92
N TYR A 101 5.88 -6.35 -4.55
CA TYR A 101 5.03 -5.51 -3.70
C TYR A 101 5.58 -5.34 -2.28
N MET A 102 6.31 -6.33 -1.75
CA MET A 102 6.93 -6.25 -0.43
C MET A 102 8.11 -5.29 -0.39
N THR A 103 9.03 -5.38 -1.37
CA THR A 103 10.14 -4.43 -1.53
C THR A 103 9.61 -3.03 -1.80
N PHE A 104 8.59 -2.89 -2.65
CA PHE A 104 7.92 -1.63 -2.90
C PHE A 104 7.33 -1.01 -1.64
N TRP A 105 6.61 -1.81 -0.83
CA TRP A 105 6.08 -1.34 0.44
C TRP A 105 7.18 -0.94 1.42
N GLN A 106 8.18 -1.80 1.62
CA GLN A 106 9.24 -1.57 2.60
C GLN A 106 10.05 -0.32 2.23
N GLY A 107 10.43 -0.18 0.96
CA GLY A 107 11.15 0.97 0.46
C GLY A 107 10.36 2.27 0.59
N ALA A 108 9.06 2.27 0.22
CA ALA A 108 8.22 3.45 0.40
C ALA A 108 8.06 3.85 1.88
N MET A 109 7.89 2.87 2.77
CA MET A 109 7.82 3.11 4.22
C MET A 109 9.14 3.65 4.77
N GLN A 110 10.28 3.13 4.31
CA GLN A 110 11.59 3.61 4.73
C GLN A 110 11.85 5.03 4.23
N THR A 111 11.60 5.33 2.95
CA THR A 111 11.76 6.68 2.41
C THR A 111 10.87 7.68 3.13
N ALA A 112 9.63 7.31 3.44
CA ALA A 112 8.76 8.15 4.24
C ALA A 112 9.35 8.38 5.65
N LEU A 113 9.89 7.34 6.29
CA LEU A 113 10.49 7.45 7.62
C LEU A 113 11.72 8.37 7.61
N ASP A 114 12.55 8.27 6.58
CA ASP A 114 13.74 9.12 6.42
C ASP A 114 13.35 10.58 6.25
N LEU A 115 12.38 10.89 5.39
CA LEU A 115 11.86 12.25 5.20
C LEU A 115 11.19 12.81 6.46
N HIS A 116 10.46 11.96 7.18
CA HIS A 116 9.90 12.36 8.47
C HIS A 116 10.99 12.70 9.48
N ARG A 117 12.16 12.07 9.43
CA ARG A 117 13.27 12.40 10.35
C ARG A 117 14.02 13.65 9.94
N GLU A 118 14.11 13.93 8.64
CA GLU A 118 14.70 15.17 8.13
C GLU A 118 13.92 16.38 8.63
N ASP A 119 12.58 16.28 8.72
CA ASP A 119 11.71 17.33 9.26
C ASP A 119 10.48 16.75 10.00
N PRO A 120 10.64 16.37 11.29
CA PRO A 120 9.62 15.67 12.07
C PRO A 120 8.33 16.45 12.29
N GLU A 121 8.40 17.78 12.28
CA GLU A 121 7.26 18.64 12.59
C GLU A 121 6.55 19.16 11.33
N HIS A 122 7.23 19.22 10.18
CA HIS A 122 6.65 19.88 8.99
C HIS A 122 6.62 19.02 7.73
N PHE A 123 7.36 17.90 7.64
CA PHE A 123 7.24 17.08 6.44
C PHE A 123 5.87 16.42 6.37
N PHE A 124 5.53 15.59 7.36
CA PHE A 124 4.18 15.01 7.48
C PHE A 124 3.42 15.67 8.62
N HIS A 125 2.42 16.46 8.25
CA HIS A 125 1.55 17.13 9.20
C HIS A 125 0.55 16.17 9.84
N ALA A 126 0.15 15.13 9.10
CA ALA A 126 -0.67 14.05 9.61
C ALA A 126 -0.17 12.71 9.04
N VAL A 127 -0.17 11.69 9.90
CA VAL A 127 0.09 10.30 9.51
C VAL A 127 -1.10 9.46 9.94
N ILE A 128 -1.70 8.70 9.02
CA ILE A 128 -2.91 7.92 9.29
C ILE A 128 -2.77 6.48 8.82
N ASN A 129 -3.13 5.54 9.69
CA ASN A 129 -3.26 4.16 9.29
C ASN A 129 -4.57 3.95 8.54
N TYR A 130 -4.54 3.22 7.43
CA TYR A 130 -5.74 2.84 6.69
C TYR A 130 -6.82 2.19 7.57
N ARG A 131 -6.40 1.44 8.61
CA ARG A 131 -7.32 0.82 9.55
C ARG A 131 -8.14 1.84 10.35
N ALA A 132 -7.56 2.99 10.73
CA ALA A 132 -8.29 4.04 11.42
C ALA A 132 -9.47 4.54 10.57
N LEU A 133 -9.24 4.74 9.28
CA LEU A 133 -10.28 5.13 8.32
C LEU A 133 -11.31 4.03 8.04
N ALA A 134 -10.94 2.76 8.23
CA ALA A 134 -11.83 1.63 8.02
C ALA A 134 -12.73 1.37 9.24
N ASP A 135 -12.14 1.46 10.44
CA ASP A 135 -12.79 1.08 11.70
C ASP A 135 -13.55 2.26 12.34
N ARG A 136 -13.00 3.48 12.26
CA ARG A 136 -13.51 4.70 12.91
C ARG A 136 -13.43 5.94 12.01
N LYS A 137 -13.98 5.82 10.80
CA LYS A 137 -13.82 6.78 9.69
C LYS A 137 -14.05 8.25 10.06
N GLU A 138 -15.12 8.57 10.78
CA GLU A 138 -15.48 9.96 11.13
C GLU A 138 -14.45 10.55 12.11
N GLU A 139 -14.16 9.83 13.20
CA GLU A 139 -13.20 10.25 14.22
C GLU A 139 -11.79 10.42 13.65
N ALA A 140 -11.31 9.43 12.87
CA ALA A 140 -9.99 9.47 12.28
C ALA A 140 -9.85 10.59 11.23
N TYR A 141 -10.93 10.93 10.53
CA TYR A 141 -10.96 12.07 9.62
C TYR A 141 -10.88 13.39 10.40
N LEU A 142 -11.64 13.56 11.48
CA LEU A 142 -11.62 14.79 12.28
C LEU A 142 -10.24 15.02 12.92
N GLU A 143 -9.65 13.98 13.51
CA GLU A 143 -8.29 14.02 14.08
C GLU A 143 -7.24 14.39 13.00
N MET A 144 -7.39 13.83 11.80
CA MET A 144 -6.54 14.18 10.65
C MET A 144 -6.68 15.65 10.24
N MET A 145 -7.92 16.17 10.18
CA MET A 145 -8.17 17.57 9.81
C MET A 145 -7.60 18.54 10.83
N GLU A 146 -7.74 18.24 12.12
CA GLU A 146 -7.14 19.01 13.21
C GLU A 146 -5.61 19.07 13.07
N LYS A 147 -4.95 17.92 12.85
CA LYS A 147 -3.49 17.88 12.63
C LYS A 147 -3.04 18.65 11.37
N LEU A 148 -3.89 18.76 10.37
CA LEU A 148 -3.64 19.56 9.17
C LEU A 148 -3.87 21.07 9.40
N GLY A 149 -4.33 21.47 10.59
CA GLY A 149 -4.65 22.85 10.94
C GLY A 149 -6.00 23.32 10.39
N VAL A 150 -6.90 22.39 10.07
CA VAL A 150 -8.24 22.69 9.57
C VAL A 150 -9.26 22.47 10.69
N THR A 151 -9.78 23.58 11.23
CA THR A 151 -10.87 23.54 12.21
C THR A 151 -12.20 23.32 11.50
N LEU A 152 -12.91 22.26 11.86
CA LEU A 152 -14.27 22.00 11.41
C LEU A 152 -15.23 22.32 12.57
N ASP A 153 -16.07 23.33 12.39
CA ASP A 153 -17.17 23.60 13.32
C ASP A 153 -18.27 22.56 13.09
N LEU A 154 -18.45 21.66 14.06
CA LEU A 154 -19.47 20.60 14.02
C LEU A 154 -20.82 21.05 14.60
N ASP A 155 -20.86 22.22 15.25
CA ASP A 155 -22.11 22.87 15.65
C ASP A 155 -22.78 23.53 14.44
N ASP A 156 -22.00 23.84 13.40
CA ASP A 156 -22.52 24.18 12.07
C ASP A 156 -23.23 22.97 11.45
N THR A 157 -24.53 23.15 11.22
CA THR A 157 -25.39 22.11 10.65
C THR A 157 -24.99 21.76 9.21
N GLU A 158 -24.47 22.70 8.43
CA GLU A 158 -24.02 22.46 7.05
C GLU A 158 -22.81 21.53 7.02
N ASN A 159 -21.80 21.77 7.87
CA ASN A 159 -20.62 20.91 7.99
C ASN A 159 -21.01 19.50 8.44
N ARG A 160 -21.88 19.39 9.45
CA ARG A 160 -22.35 18.10 9.97
C ARG A 160 -23.12 17.31 8.91
N GLU A 161 -24.02 17.96 8.17
CA GLU A 161 -24.78 17.31 7.09
C GLU A 161 -23.89 16.89 5.92
N ALA A 162 -22.92 17.74 5.55
CA ALA A 162 -21.95 17.43 4.50
C ALA A 162 -21.11 16.19 4.85
N LEU A 163 -20.57 16.13 6.07
CA LEU A 163 -19.81 14.98 6.55
C LEU A 163 -20.67 13.72 6.61
N ALA A 164 -21.86 13.81 7.20
CA ALA A 164 -22.79 12.68 7.26
C ALA A 164 -23.14 12.14 5.87
N LYS A 165 -23.33 13.03 4.87
CA LYS A 165 -23.59 12.63 3.48
C LYS A 165 -22.41 11.89 2.86
N VAL A 166 -21.18 12.35 3.09
CA VAL A 166 -19.97 11.73 2.53
C VAL A 166 -19.66 10.39 3.22
N PHE A 167 -19.87 10.29 4.52
CA PHE A 167 -19.59 9.07 5.28
C PHE A 167 -20.64 7.98 5.10
N ARG A 168 -21.92 8.35 4.88
CA ARG A 168 -23.01 7.40 4.59
C ARG A 168 -23.01 6.90 3.15
N LYS A 169 -22.38 7.62 2.21
CA LYS A 169 -22.30 7.19 0.81
C LYS A 169 -21.22 6.12 0.66
N ASP A 170 -21.54 5.05 -0.06
CA ASP A 170 -20.50 4.11 -0.51
C ASP A 170 -19.50 4.85 -1.40
N SER A 171 -18.29 5.04 -0.88
CA SER A 171 -17.19 5.76 -1.52
C SER A 171 -16.72 5.13 -2.85
N GLN A 172 -17.15 3.90 -3.15
CA GLN A 172 -16.81 3.22 -4.41
C GLN A 172 -17.91 3.31 -5.47
N SER A 173 -19.10 3.83 -5.12
CA SER A 173 -20.23 3.99 -6.05
C SER A 173 -19.85 4.85 -7.26
N GLY A 174 -19.94 4.27 -8.47
CA GLY A 174 -19.65 4.96 -9.73
C GLY A 174 -18.19 4.94 -10.19
N THR A 175 -17.29 4.24 -9.49
CA THR A 175 -15.89 4.08 -9.92
C THR A 175 -15.71 2.91 -10.91
N VAL A 176 -14.60 2.85 -11.66
CA VAL A 176 -14.28 1.70 -12.54
C VAL A 176 -14.28 0.36 -11.78
N ILE A 177 -14.02 0.36 -10.47
CA ILE A 177 -14.11 -0.84 -9.62
C ILE A 177 -15.58 -1.23 -9.36
N SER A 178 -16.52 -0.27 -9.39
CA SER A 178 -17.96 -0.57 -9.44
C SER A 178 -18.46 -1.04 -10.81
N SER A 179 -17.61 -0.96 -11.84
CA SER A 179 -17.91 -1.44 -13.20
C SER A 179 -17.44 -2.87 -13.46
N HIS A 180 -16.89 -3.56 -12.46
CA HIS A 180 -17.01 -5.03 -12.47
C HIS A 180 -18.48 -5.32 -12.67
N LYS A 181 -18.81 -6.00 -13.78
CA LYS A 181 -20.19 -6.37 -14.10
C LYS A 181 -20.81 -6.86 -12.80
N LYS A 182 -21.99 -6.34 -12.46
CA LYS A 182 -22.92 -7.09 -11.61
C LYS A 182 -23.11 -8.44 -12.29
N GLU A 183 -22.23 -9.40 -12.06
CA GLU A 183 -22.66 -10.78 -12.05
C GLU A 183 -23.72 -10.79 -10.96
N GLU A 184 -24.96 -11.03 -11.37
CA GLU A 184 -26.21 -10.78 -10.62
C GLU A 184 -26.34 -11.58 -9.30
N LYS A 185 -25.24 -12.09 -8.76
CA LYS A 185 -25.15 -12.87 -7.52
C LYS A 185 -23.92 -12.57 -6.67
N GLU A 186 -23.10 -11.55 -6.96
CA GLU A 186 -22.07 -11.15 -6.01
C GLU A 186 -22.68 -10.29 -4.89
N ASN A 187 -23.20 -10.99 -3.88
CA ASN A 187 -23.23 -10.46 -2.53
C ASN A 187 -21.78 -10.15 -2.15
N TRP A 188 -21.32 -8.92 -2.37
CA TRP A 188 -20.04 -8.47 -1.86
C TRP A 188 -20.03 -8.72 -0.35
N LYS A 189 -19.26 -9.72 0.07
CA LYS A 189 -18.98 -10.00 1.47
C LYS A 189 -17.57 -9.50 1.72
N PRO A 190 -17.31 -8.78 2.83
CA PRO A 190 -15.96 -8.54 3.29
C PRO A 190 -15.19 -9.86 3.23
N HIS A 191 -14.11 -9.90 2.47
CA HIS A 191 -13.38 -11.15 2.27
C HIS A 191 -12.74 -11.57 3.59
N ALA A 192 -13.41 -12.45 4.33
CA ALA A 192 -12.90 -13.01 5.59
C ALA A 192 -11.68 -13.92 5.33
N ASP A 193 -11.60 -14.52 4.15
CA ASP A 193 -10.50 -15.38 3.74
C ASP A 193 -9.21 -14.57 3.61
N VAL A 194 -8.17 -14.95 4.36
CA VAL A 194 -6.81 -14.45 4.16
C VAL A 194 -6.11 -15.26 3.05
N TRP A 195 -5.43 -14.58 2.12
CA TRP A 195 -4.68 -15.23 1.03
C TRP A 195 -3.20 -15.42 1.33
N LEU A 196 -2.57 -14.47 2.03
CA LEU A 196 -1.14 -14.52 2.33
C LEU A 196 -0.91 -15.12 3.72
N GLY A 197 0.17 -15.89 3.87
CA GLY A 197 0.52 -16.56 5.11
C GLY A 197 2.03 -16.63 5.33
N GLU A 198 2.49 -17.77 5.85
CA GLU A 198 3.88 -17.97 6.27
C GLU A 198 4.88 -17.92 5.11
N TRP A 199 4.50 -18.39 3.91
CA TRP A 199 5.40 -18.37 2.75
C TRP A 199 5.73 -16.93 2.34
N GLU A 200 4.73 -16.05 2.29
CA GLU A 200 4.93 -14.63 2.01
C GLU A 200 5.66 -13.92 3.15
N ARG A 201 5.37 -14.26 4.41
CA ARG A 201 6.15 -13.74 5.54
C ARG A 201 7.63 -14.09 5.42
N GLY A 202 7.95 -15.32 5.03
CA GLY A 202 9.33 -15.75 4.79
C GLY A 202 10.01 -14.97 3.64
N ILE A 203 9.25 -14.57 2.61
CA ILE A 203 9.75 -13.68 1.55
C ILE A 203 10.11 -12.30 2.14
N PHE A 204 9.24 -11.72 2.98
CA PHE A 204 9.53 -10.44 3.65
C PHE A 204 10.78 -10.52 4.54
N GLU A 205 10.91 -11.58 5.34
CA GLU A 205 12.09 -11.79 6.19
C GLU A 205 13.37 -11.88 5.36
N ASN A 206 13.32 -12.53 4.19
CA ASN A 206 14.47 -12.60 3.29
C ASN A 206 14.81 -11.24 2.69
N ILE A 207 13.81 -10.43 2.33
CA ILE A 207 14.00 -9.04 1.89
C ILE A 207 14.69 -8.25 3.00
N PHE A 208 14.15 -8.27 4.22
CA PHE A 208 14.73 -7.57 5.37
C PHE A 208 16.18 -7.97 5.66
N LYS A 209 16.49 -9.28 5.64
CA LYS A 209 17.88 -9.77 5.83
C LYS A 209 18.87 -9.18 4.82
N ARG A 210 18.41 -8.92 3.60
CA ARG A 210 19.24 -8.34 2.53
C ARG A 210 19.31 -6.82 2.62
N THR A 211 18.16 -6.16 2.76
CA THR A 211 18.06 -4.70 2.72
C THR A 211 18.60 -4.06 4.00
N LYS A 212 18.48 -4.75 5.14
CA LYS A 212 18.82 -4.26 6.49
C LYS A 212 18.18 -2.89 6.81
N LEU A 213 17.06 -2.59 6.16
CA LEU A 213 16.27 -1.40 6.42
C LEU A 213 15.63 -1.48 7.81
N GLU A 214 15.33 -0.33 8.39
CA GLU A 214 14.71 -0.25 9.71
C GLU A 214 13.28 -0.81 9.70
N ILE A 215 12.57 -0.66 8.59
CA ILE A 215 11.23 -1.22 8.39
C ILE A 215 11.33 -2.76 8.30
N ASN A 216 11.34 -3.42 9.45
CA ASN A 216 11.65 -4.85 9.59
C ASN A 216 10.44 -5.74 9.90
N ASP A 217 9.24 -5.15 10.00
CA ASP A 217 7.98 -5.86 10.22
C ASP A 217 6.91 -5.29 9.28
N PRO A 218 6.14 -6.11 8.55
CA PRO A 218 4.98 -5.63 7.80
C PRO A 218 3.91 -4.94 8.67
N ALA A 219 3.92 -5.19 9.98
CA ALA A 219 3.09 -4.52 10.98
C ALA A 219 3.73 -3.25 11.57
N PHE A 220 4.86 -2.78 11.02
CA PHE A 220 5.52 -1.56 11.44
C PHE A 220 4.52 -0.40 11.60
N VAL A 221 4.67 0.31 12.72
CA VAL A 221 3.86 1.47 13.07
C VAL A 221 4.67 2.71 12.81
N PHE A 222 4.19 3.57 11.91
CA PHE A 222 4.86 4.82 11.60
C PHE A 222 4.74 5.79 12.79
N PRO A 223 5.76 6.61 13.10
CA PRO A 223 5.65 7.62 14.16
C PRO A 223 4.44 8.54 13.99
N ASN A 224 3.86 9.00 15.11
CA ASN A 224 2.75 9.97 15.13
C ASN A 224 1.46 9.53 14.40
N THR A 225 1.29 8.22 14.19
CA THR A 225 0.14 7.64 13.49
C THR A 225 -1.17 7.78 14.26
N ILE A 226 -2.21 8.18 13.53
CA ILE A 226 -3.62 8.08 13.90
C ILE A 226 -4.11 6.63 13.70
N PHE A 227 -4.62 5.99 14.76
CA PHE A 227 -5.08 4.59 14.80
C PHE A 227 -6.54 4.45 15.16
#